data_AF-A0A3M9X527-F1
#
_entry.id   AF-A0A3M9X527-F1
#
_cell.length_a   1.000
_cell.length_b   1.000
_cell.length_c   1.000
_cell.angle_alpha   90.00
_cell.angle_beta   90.00
_cell.angle_gamma   90.00
#
_symmetry.space_group_name_H-M   'P 1'
#
loop_
_entity.id
_entity.type
_entity.pdbx_description
1 polymer ?
#
loop_
_entity_poly.entity_id
_entity_poly.type
_entity_poly.pdbx_seq_one_letter_code
_entity_poly.pdbx_strand_id
1 'polypeptide(L)'
;MPTLEHHKKQAKLYLKWHRERYYPVAAVIGWLLPRFHHLSDSQILDHGFKLADAQELVARKSGFESWQALKEGLQTVTDHAATDAAKPHLAFAEPQLFVCDIAAACNFYRQKLGFETRFTYGEPPFYAQIIRDGARLNLRHVDKPPLAANSADDLLAATIVVDNIKALFLEYQAATAPFHQTLRTEPWGARTFIVKDPDGNLICFATSAG
;
A
#
# COMPACT_ATOMS: atom_id res chain seq x y z
N MET A 1 25.57 -3.17 -2.71
CA MET A 1 24.80 -3.25 -1.46
C MET A 1 25.19 -2.10 -0.53
N PRO A 2 24.31 -1.63 0.38
CA PRO A 2 24.65 -0.59 1.34
C PRO A 2 25.76 -1.04 2.29
N THR A 3 26.63 -0.12 2.71
CA THR A 3 27.73 -0.43 3.64
C THR A 3 27.22 -0.56 5.08
N LEU A 4 28.01 -1.19 5.96
CA LEU A 4 27.70 -1.25 7.40
C LEU A 4 27.49 0.15 8.00
N GLU A 5 28.23 1.15 7.53
CA GLU A 5 28.06 2.55 7.94
C GLU A 5 26.71 3.14 7.50
N HIS A 6 26.21 2.76 6.32
CA HIS A 6 24.86 3.13 5.89
C HIS A 6 23.80 2.58 6.85
N HIS A 7 23.90 1.30 7.21
CA HIS A 7 22.94 0.67 8.13
C HIS A 7 23.03 1.23 9.55
N LYS A 8 24.22 1.59 10.05
CA LYS A 8 24.37 2.30 11.33
C LYS A 8 23.67 3.66 11.33
N LYS A 9 23.77 4.42 10.24
CA LYS A 9 23.07 5.70 10.08
C LYS A 9 21.55 5.50 10.07
N GLN A 10 21.05 4.49 9.36
CA GLN A 10 19.63 4.15 9.37
C GLN A 10 19.13 3.75 10.77
N ALA A 11 19.89 2.96 11.54
CA ALA A 11 19.49 2.57 12.89
C ALA A 11 19.37 3.79 13.82
N LYS A 12 20.31 4.75 13.73
CA LYS A 12 20.21 6.01 14.48
C LYS A 12 18.99 6.84 14.08
N LEU A 13 18.62 6.82 12.80
CA LEU A 13 17.44 7.53 12.29
C LEU A 13 16.13 6.90 12.80
N TYR A 14 16.00 5.58 12.77
CA TYR A 14 14.85 4.89 13.36
C TYR A 14 14.73 5.11 14.87
N LEU A 15 15.85 5.11 15.59
CA LEU A 15 15.86 5.45 17.02
C LEU A 15 15.39 6.89 17.26
N LYS A 16 15.83 7.83 16.43
CA LYS A 16 15.39 9.23 16.50
C LYS A 16 13.88 9.35 16.24
N TRP A 17 13.38 8.76 15.16
CA TRP A 17 11.97 8.78 14.80
C TRP A 17 11.06 8.15 15.85
N HIS A 18 11.49 7.05 16.49
CA HIS A 18 10.76 6.47 17.62
C HIS A 18 10.64 7.47 18.79
N ARG A 19 11.75 8.14 19.16
CA ARG A 19 11.75 9.19 20.21
C ARG A 19 10.88 10.39 19.86
N GLU A 20 10.80 10.73 18.58
CA GLU A 20 9.93 11.79 18.05
C GLU A 20 8.46 11.35 17.91
N ARG A 21 8.13 10.11 18.29
CA ARG A 21 6.79 9.51 18.18
C ARG A 21 6.24 9.53 16.75
N TYR A 22 7.11 9.38 15.75
CA TYR A 22 6.72 9.33 14.35
C TYR A 22 5.98 8.02 14.04
N TYR A 23 4.66 8.12 13.85
CA TYR A 23 3.74 6.99 13.75
C TYR A 23 4.14 5.90 12.73
N PRO A 24 4.62 6.22 11.50
CA PRO A 24 5.03 5.19 10.53
C PRO A 24 6.17 4.29 11.01
N VAL A 25 6.97 4.72 11.98
CA VAL A 25 8.02 3.88 12.58
C VAL A 25 7.44 2.82 13.50
N ALA A 26 6.33 3.10 14.18
CA ALA A 26 5.65 2.14 15.03
C ALA A 26 5.15 0.92 14.23
N ALA A 27 4.50 1.19 13.08
CA ALA A 27 4.04 0.15 12.18
C ALA A 27 5.18 -0.73 11.64
N VAL A 28 6.32 -0.12 11.30
CA VAL A 28 7.50 -0.85 10.82
C VAL A 28 8.12 -1.71 11.93
N ILE A 29 8.16 -1.20 13.16
CA ILE A 29 8.62 -1.94 14.35
C ILE A 29 7.69 -3.13 14.64
N GLY A 30 6.38 -2.90 14.67
CA GLY A 30 5.37 -3.92 14.93
C GLY A 30 5.29 -4.99 13.85
N TRP A 31 5.72 -4.68 12.62
CA TRP A 31 5.83 -5.67 11.56
C TRP A 31 7.11 -6.51 11.65
N LEU A 32 8.25 -5.86 11.83
CA LEU A 32 9.55 -6.51 11.64
C LEU A 32 10.14 -7.11 12.92
N LEU A 33 9.82 -6.59 14.11
CA LEU A 33 10.40 -7.10 15.36
C LEU A 33 9.40 -8.02 16.08
N PRO A 34 9.66 -9.34 16.18
CA PRO A 34 8.71 -10.30 16.74
C PRO A 34 8.20 -9.95 18.14
N ARG A 35 9.06 -9.37 18.98
CA ARG A 35 8.70 -8.98 20.34
C ARG A 35 7.68 -7.84 20.41
N PHE A 36 7.46 -7.09 19.33
CA PHE A 36 6.50 -5.98 19.26
C PHE A 36 5.20 -6.37 18.53
N HIS A 37 5.09 -7.59 17.99
CA HIS A 37 3.93 -8.05 17.19
C HIS A 37 2.59 -7.98 17.92
N HIS A 38 2.61 -8.07 19.26
CA HIS A 38 1.43 -8.07 20.11
C HIS A 38 1.04 -6.67 20.64
N LEU A 39 1.76 -5.63 20.24
CA LEU A 39 1.57 -4.26 20.71
C LEU A 39 0.95 -3.41 19.61
N SER A 40 0.02 -2.53 19.99
CA SER A 40 -0.47 -1.45 19.12
C SER A 40 0.61 -0.39 18.87
N ASP A 41 0.45 0.42 17.82
CA ASP A 41 1.41 1.47 17.48
C ASP A 41 1.68 2.45 18.63
N SER A 42 0.65 2.83 19.41
CA SER A 42 0.84 3.65 20.62
C SER A 42 1.67 2.92 21.66
N GLN A 43 1.35 1.65 21.95
CA GLN A 43 2.10 0.85 22.92
C GLN A 43 3.55 0.63 22.49
N ILE A 44 3.82 0.52 21.18
CA ILE A 44 5.17 0.42 20.61
C ILE A 44 5.94 1.73 20.84
N LEU A 45 5.31 2.89 20.64
CA LEU A 45 5.92 4.21 20.87
C LEU A 45 6.12 4.52 22.36
N ASP A 46 5.30 3.93 23.23
CA ASP A 46 5.43 4.06 24.68
C ASP A 46 6.44 3.06 25.28
N HIS A 47 6.80 2.01 24.53
CA HIS A 47 7.79 1.03 24.94
C HIS A 47 9.22 1.55 24.76
N GLY A 48 10.14 1.11 25.61
CA GLY A 48 11.55 1.48 25.51
C GLY A 48 12.19 0.92 24.24
N PHE A 49 12.68 1.79 23.36
CA PHE A 49 13.35 1.41 22.11
C PHE A 49 14.80 1.87 22.13
N LYS A 50 15.74 0.91 22.15
CA LYS A 50 17.18 1.17 22.25
C LYS A 50 17.83 1.08 20.88
N LEU A 51 19.09 1.54 20.80
CA LEU A 51 19.88 1.45 19.57
C LEU A 51 20.01 0.00 19.06
N ALA A 52 20.09 -0.98 19.96
CA ALA A 52 20.12 -2.40 19.60
C ALA A 52 18.84 -2.85 18.90
N ASP A 53 17.68 -2.38 19.34
CA ASP A 53 16.39 -2.69 18.70
C ASP A 53 16.29 -2.03 17.33
N ALA A 54 16.78 -0.79 17.19
CA ALA A 54 16.86 -0.10 15.91
C ALA A 54 17.85 -0.78 14.92
N GLN A 55 18.93 -1.36 15.43
CA GLN A 55 19.87 -2.15 14.63
C GLN A 55 19.24 -3.46 14.15
N GLU A 56 18.53 -4.17 15.02
CA GLU A 56 17.78 -5.38 14.63
C GLU A 56 16.70 -5.05 13.59
N LEU A 57 15.99 -3.93 13.75
CA LEU A 57 14.98 -3.47 12.81
C LEU A 57 15.57 -3.29 11.40
N VAL A 58 16.72 -2.60 11.32
CA VAL A 58 17.42 -2.39 10.05
C VAL A 58 17.92 -3.70 9.47
N ALA A 59 18.44 -4.61 10.31
CA ALA A 59 18.88 -5.93 9.85
C ALA A 59 17.75 -6.73 9.21
N ARG A 60 16.60 -6.82 9.87
CA ARG A 60 15.42 -7.53 9.37
C ARG A 60 14.83 -6.87 8.12
N LYS A 61 14.85 -5.55 8.04
CA LYS A 61 14.48 -4.82 6.82
C LYS A 61 15.40 -5.15 5.64
N SER A 62 16.66 -5.48 5.91
CA SER A 62 17.64 -5.93 4.92
C SER A 62 17.65 -7.45 4.70
N GLY A 63 16.70 -8.18 5.27
CA GLY A 63 16.56 -9.63 5.09
C GLY A 63 17.38 -10.49 6.05
N PHE A 64 18.02 -9.90 7.07
CA PHE A 64 18.82 -10.62 8.06
C PHE A 64 18.09 -10.78 9.39
N GLU A 65 18.20 -11.94 10.03
CA GLU A 65 17.49 -12.23 11.28
C GLU A 65 18.02 -11.41 12.48
N SER A 66 19.26 -10.92 12.41
CA SER A 66 19.89 -10.14 13.48
C SER A 66 20.96 -9.17 12.96
N TRP A 67 21.33 -8.18 13.79
CA TRP A 67 22.44 -7.27 13.48
C TRP A 67 23.79 -8.00 13.35
N GLN A 68 23.98 -9.10 14.06
CA GLN A 68 25.16 -9.94 13.92
C GLN A 68 25.18 -10.64 12.56
N ALA A 69 24.06 -11.27 12.16
CA ALA A 69 23.93 -11.92 10.86
C ALA A 69 24.14 -10.93 9.70
N LEU A 70 23.71 -9.67 9.85
CA LEU A 70 24.00 -8.62 8.88
C LEU A 70 25.50 -8.28 8.81
N LYS A 71 26.19 -8.16 9.95
CA LYS A 71 27.64 -7.89 9.96
C LYS A 71 28.43 -9.03 9.34
N GLU A 72 28.09 -10.27 9.68
CA GLU A 72 28.71 -11.48 9.14
C GLU A 72 28.41 -11.61 7.64
N GLY A 73 27.16 -11.40 7.23
CA GLY A 73 26.74 -11.37 5.83
C GLY A 73 27.46 -10.30 5.00
N LEU A 74 27.70 -9.11 5.56
CA LEU A 74 28.46 -8.07 4.88
C LEU A 74 29.97 -8.39 4.78
N GLN A 75 30.50 -9.19 5.70
CA GLN A 75 31.90 -9.66 5.68
C GLN A 75 32.08 -10.83 4.70
N THR A 76 31.11 -11.73 4.59
CA THR A 76 31.14 -12.85 3.63
C THR A 76 30.86 -12.38 2.19
N VAL A 77 30.04 -11.34 2.01
CA VAL A 77 29.79 -10.68 0.70
C VAL A 77 31.03 -9.99 0.13
N THR A 78 32.02 -9.62 0.96
CA THR A 78 33.33 -9.16 0.48
C THR A 78 34.21 -10.27 -0.10
N ASP A 79 33.99 -11.54 0.28
CA ASP A 79 34.76 -12.69 -0.22
C ASP A 79 34.04 -13.48 -1.33
N HIS A 80 32.72 -13.38 -1.44
CA HIS A 80 31.90 -14.17 -2.39
C HIS A 80 31.08 -13.26 -3.32
N ALA A 81 31.74 -12.47 -4.16
CA ALA A 81 31.09 -11.59 -5.14
C ALA A 81 30.32 -12.32 -6.27
N ALA A 82 30.11 -13.64 -6.20
CA ALA A 82 29.40 -14.39 -7.23
C ALA A 82 28.65 -15.58 -6.65
N THR A 83 27.41 -15.37 -6.17
CA THR A 83 26.21 -16.25 -6.25
C THR A 83 25.29 -16.07 -5.04
N ASP A 84 24.43 -15.05 -5.08
CA ASP A 84 22.97 -15.23 -4.95
C ASP A 84 22.30 -13.85 -5.14
N ALA A 85 22.26 -13.38 -6.39
CA ALA A 85 21.41 -12.24 -6.73
C ALA A 85 20.02 -12.81 -7.02
N ALA A 86 19.20 -12.99 -5.98
CA ALA A 86 17.77 -13.23 -6.16
C ALA A 86 17.25 -12.20 -7.17
N LYS A 87 16.73 -12.71 -8.31
CA LYS A 87 16.26 -11.85 -9.39
C LYS A 87 15.25 -10.84 -8.80
N PRO A 88 15.32 -9.55 -9.19
CA PRO A 88 14.34 -8.58 -8.74
C PRO A 88 12.90 -9.09 -8.96
N HIS A 89 12.07 -9.06 -7.91
CA HIS A 89 10.66 -9.44 -7.95
C HIS A 89 9.80 -8.20 -7.71
N LEU A 90 8.98 -7.85 -8.70
CA LEU A 90 7.94 -6.83 -8.56
C LEU A 90 6.72 -7.45 -7.85
N ALA A 91 6.54 -7.15 -6.57
CA ALA A 91 5.52 -7.83 -5.75
C ALA A 91 4.08 -7.48 -6.14
N PHE A 92 3.78 -6.20 -6.38
CA PHE A 92 2.48 -5.69 -6.80
C PHE A 92 2.61 -4.27 -7.34
N ALA A 93 1.58 -3.79 -8.05
CA ALA A 93 1.42 -2.39 -8.43
C ALA A 93 0.25 -1.78 -7.66
N GLU A 94 0.35 -0.50 -7.32
CA GLU A 94 -0.73 0.25 -6.66
C GLU A 94 -1.11 1.46 -7.51
N PRO A 95 -2.31 1.45 -8.14
CA PRO A 95 -2.80 2.59 -8.92
C PRO A 95 -2.87 3.88 -8.10
N GLN A 96 -2.60 5.01 -8.77
CA GLN A 96 -2.72 6.35 -8.23
C GLN A 96 -3.98 7.01 -8.82
N LEU A 97 -4.99 7.20 -7.99
CA LEU A 97 -6.25 7.85 -8.37
C LEU A 97 -6.19 9.31 -7.95
N PHE A 98 -6.46 10.19 -8.89
CA PHE A 98 -6.40 11.63 -8.66
C PHE A 98 -7.78 12.13 -8.22
N VAL A 99 -7.83 12.78 -7.06
CA VAL A 99 -9.07 13.22 -6.41
C VAL A 99 -8.94 14.67 -5.97
N CYS A 100 -10.05 15.41 -5.93
CA CYS A 100 -10.02 16.82 -5.48
C CYS A 100 -10.22 16.96 -3.98
N ASP A 101 -10.72 15.92 -3.31
CA ASP A 101 -10.92 15.90 -1.85
C ASP A 101 -10.65 14.49 -1.31
N ILE A 102 -9.58 14.37 -0.51
CA ILE A 102 -9.15 13.08 0.08
C ILE A 102 -10.22 12.52 1.03
N ALA A 103 -10.87 13.36 1.83
CA ALA A 103 -11.86 12.92 2.80
C ALA A 103 -13.14 12.45 2.12
N ALA A 104 -13.62 13.21 1.12
CA ALA A 104 -14.76 12.83 0.30
C ALA A 104 -14.52 11.51 -0.46
N ALA A 105 -13.33 11.36 -1.06
CA ALA A 105 -12.94 10.14 -1.75
C ALA A 105 -12.89 8.95 -0.78
N CYS A 106 -12.20 9.06 0.37
CA CYS A 106 -12.16 7.99 1.38
C CYS A 106 -13.57 7.57 1.83
N ASN A 107 -14.46 8.54 2.06
CA ASN A 107 -15.86 8.25 2.41
C ASN A 107 -16.61 7.52 1.31
N PHE A 108 -16.43 7.91 0.04
CA PHE A 108 -17.02 7.22 -1.10
C PHE A 108 -16.55 5.76 -1.18
N TYR A 109 -15.23 5.53 -1.21
CA TYR A 109 -14.68 4.18 -1.33
C TYR A 109 -15.10 3.28 -0.16
N ARG A 110 -15.23 3.84 1.04
CA ARG A 110 -15.74 3.12 2.21
C ARG A 110 -17.22 2.78 2.10
N GLN A 111 -18.06 3.77 1.88
CA GLN A 111 -19.51 3.60 1.96
C GLN A 111 -20.11 2.90 0.73
N LYS A 112 -19.52 3.13 -0.45
CA LYS A 112 -20.05 2.61 -1.71
C LYS A 112 -19.37 1.33 -2.16
N LEU A 113 -18.08 1.19 -1.86
CA LEU A 113 -17.25 0.10 -2.39
C LEU A 113 -16.62 -0.76 -1.30
N GLY A 114 -16.93 -0.52 -0.02
CA GLY A 114 -16.50 -1.37 1.11
C GLY A 114 -15.01 -1.35 1.40
N PHE A 115 -14.27 -0.34 0.94
CA PHE A 115 -12.84 -0.17 1.29
C PHE A 115 -12.66 0.42 2.69
N GLU A 116 -11.51 0.19 3.28
CA GLU A 116 -11.06 0.85 4.50
C GLU A 116 -9.92 1.81 4.21
N THR A 117 -9.88 2.95 4.92
CA THR A 117 -8.74 3.87 4.86
C THR A 117 -7.62 3.30 5.72
N ARG A 118 -6.51 2.91 5.08
CA ARG A 118 -5.33 2.39 5.77
C ARG A 118 -4.54 3.50 6.46
N PHE A 119 -4.33 4.61 5.75
CA PHE A 119 -3.72 5.83 6.29
C PHE A 119 -4.04 7.04 5.41
N THR A 120 -3.96 8.22 6.00
CA THR A 120 -3.94 9.53 5.33
C THR A 120 -2.62 10.23 5.66
N TYR A 121 -2.22 11.18 4.81
CA TYR A 121 -0.97 11.93 4.99
C TYR A 121 -1.10 13.38 4.50
N GLY A 122 -0.56 14.31 5.29
CA GLY A 122 -0.58 15.76 5.06
C GLY A 122 -1.61 16.49 5.93
N GLU A 123 -1.41 17.80 6.10
CA GLU A 123 -2.32 18.73 6.79
C GLU A 123 -2.45 20.03 5.96
N PRO A 124 -3.53 20.21 5.17
CA PRO A 124 -4.62 19.25 4.92
C PRO A 124 -4.13 17.98 4.19
N PRO A 125 -4.84 16.84 4.31
CA PRO A 125 -4.44 15.59 3.65
C PRO A 125 -4.38 15.75 2.13
N PHE A 126 -3.24 15.40 1.55
CA PHE A 126 -3.05 15.36 0.09
C PHE A 126 -2.81 13.94 -0.44
N TYR A 127 -2.74 12.95 0.45
CA TYR A 127 -2.52 11.55 0.09
C TYR A 127 -3.25 10.62 1.05
N ALA A 128 -3.75 9.50 0.54
CA ALA A 128 -4.26 8.39 1.35
C ALA A 128 -4.05 7.05 0.64
N GLN A 129 -4.05 5.96 1.41
CA GLN A 129 -4.18 4.62 0.86
C GLN A 129 -5.46 3.98 1.39
N ILE A 130 -6.21 3.36 0.49
CA ILE A 130 -7.39 2.57 0.80
C ILE A 130 -7.16 1.11 0.42
N ILE A 131 -7.75 0.21 1.21
CA ILE A 131 -7.58 -1.23 1.05
C ILE A 131 -8.92 -1.97 1.17
N ARG A 132 -9.08 -3.02 0.37
CA ARG A 132 -10.14 -4.02 0.56
C ARG A 132 -9.56 -5.37 0.14
N ASP A 133 -9.49 -6.31 1.06
CA ASP A 133 -8.87 -7.61 0.84
C ASP A 133 -7.43 -7.46 0.27
N GLY A 134 -7.17 -8.00 -0.92
CA GLY A 134 -5.90 -7.85 -1.63
C GLY A 134 -5.76 -6.56 -2.45
N ALA A 135 -6.84 -5.81 -2.69
CA ALA A 135 -6.82 -4.61 -3.52
C ALA A 135 -6.30 -3.39 -2.75
N ARG A 136 -5.36 -2.64 -3.35
CA ARG A 136 -4.78 -1.42 -2.79
C ARG A 136 -4.84 -0.31 -3.82
N LEU A 137 -5.45 0.81 -3.45
CA LEU A 137 -5.52 2.01 -4.27
C LEU A 137 -4.96 3.19 -3.48
N ASN A 138 -4.21 4.04 -4.16
CA ASN A 138 -3.67 5.26 -3.58
C ASN A 138 -4.47 6.46 -4.09
N LEU A 139 -4.89 7.34 -3.20
CA LEU A 139 -5.60 8.57 -3.50
C LEU A 139 -4.61 9.73 -3.41
N ARG A 140 -4.52 10.52 -4.47
CA ARG A 140 -3.64 11.68 -4.55
C ARG A 140 -4.46 12.94 -4.83
N HIS A 141 -4.33 13.94 -3.96
CA HIS A 141 -4.96 15.22 -4.17
C HIS A 141 -4.39 15.95 -5.40
N VAL A 142 -5.29 16.49 -6.22
CA VAL A 142 -5.02 17.44 -7.30
C VAL A 142 -6.08 18.53 -7.28
N ASP A 143 -5.73 19.77 -7.62
CA ASP A 143 -6.70 20.87 -7.67
C ASP A 143 -7.75 20.68 -8.78
N LYS A 144 -7.41 19.88 -9.80
CA LYS A 144 -8.28 19.52 -10.91
C LYS A 144 -7.92 18.12 -11.43
N PRO A 145 -8.91 17.26 -11.75
CA PRO A 145 -8.64 15.96 -12.32
C PRO A 145 -7.87 16.12 -13.65
N PRO A 146 -6.80 15.34 -13.87
CA PRO A 146 -5.97 15.46 -15.07
C PRO A 146 -6.66 14.90 -16.31
N LEU A 147 -7.64 14.00 -16.13
CA LEU A 147 -8.44 13.42 -17.19
C LEU A 147 -9.75 14.17 -17.34
N ALA A 148 -10.17 14.42 -18.58
CA ALA A 148 -11.45 15.06 -18.86
C ALA A 148 -12.59 14.12 -18.43
N ALA A 149 -13.61 14.67 -17.75
CA ALA A 149 -14.74 13.91 -17.20
C ALA A 149 -15.57 13.13 -18.26
N ASN A 150 -15.39 13.45 -19.55
CA ASN A 150 -16.11 12.91 -20.70
C ASN A 150 -15.13 12.51 -21.83
N SER A 151 -14.05 11.80 -21.51
CA SER A 151 -13.24 11.19 -22.58
C SER A 151 -14.09 10.18 -23.35
N ALA A 152 -14.05 10.22 -24.68
CA ALA A 152 -14.74 9.24 -25.52
C ALA A 152 -14.22 7.79 -25.31
N ASP A 153 -13.04 7.66 -24.70
CA ASP A 153 -12.26 6.42 -24.66
C ASP A 153 -12.32 5.66 -23.33
N ASP A 154 -13.26 5.97 -22.42
CA ASP A 154 -13.46 5.27 -21.13
C ASP A 154 -12.14 4.95 -20.38
N LEU A 155 -11.38 6.00 -20.02
CA LEU A 155 -10.04 5.87 -19.45
C LEU A 155 -10.06 5.24 -18.04
N LEU A 156 -9.75 3.95 -17.96
CA LEU A 156 -9.66 3.21 -16.70
C LEU A 156 -8.49 3.68 -15.83
N ALA A 157 -8.78 4.08 -14.61
CA ALA A 157 -7.78 4.42 -13.59
C ALA A 157 -7.23 3.17 -12.89
N ALA A 158 -8.04 2.12 -12.77
CA ALA A 158 -7.64 0.84 -12.19
C ALA A 158 -8.48 -0.31 -12.74
N THR A 159 -7.91 -1.52 -12.75
CA THR A 159 -8.65 -2.77 -12.90
C THR A 159 -8.39 -3.65 -11.70
N ILE A 160 -9.45 -4.14 -11.07
CA ILE A 160 -9.42 -5.03 -9.91
C ILE A 160 -9.96 -6.39 -10.35
N VAL A 161 -9.16 -7.44 -10.11
CA VAL A 161 -9.57 -8.82 -10.39
C VAL A 161 -10.46 -9.33 -9.27
N VAL A 162 -11.57 -9.98 -9.62
CA VAL A 162 -12.62 -10.41 -8.69
C VAL A 162 -13.03 -11.85 -8.98
N ASP A 163 -12.96 -12.72 -7.96
CA ASP A 163 -13.36 -14.12 -8.10
C ASP A 163 -14.89 -14.27 -8.25
N ASN A 164 -15.69 -13.60 -7.42
CA ASN A 164 -17.16 -13.65 -7.46
C ASN A 164 -17.76 -12.30 -7.89
N ILE A 165 -17.57 -11.94 -9.16
CA ILE A 165 -18.00 -10.64 -9.69
C ILE A 165 -19.52 -10.40 -9.56
N LYS A 166 -20.34 -11.45 -9.62
CA LYS A 166 -21.81 -11.30 -9.51
C LYS A 166 -22.21 -10.89 -8.10
N ALA A 167 -21.59 -11.46 -7.08
CA ALA A 167 -21.85 -11.08 -5.69
C ALA A 167 -21.43 -9.62 -5.44
N LEU A 168 -20.23 -9.23 -5.89
CA LEU A 168 -19.73 -7.86 -5.75
C LEU A 168 -20.62 -6.86 -6.48
N PHE A 169 -21.09 -7.19 -7.69
CA PHE A 169 -22.00 -6.33 -8.44
C PHE A 169 -23.33 -6.10 -7.69
N LEU A 170 -23.92 -7.15 -7.10
CA LEU A 170 -25.15 -7.02 -6.32
C LEU A 170 -24.94 -6.21 -5.03
N GLU A 171 -23.80 -6.39 -4.36
CA GLU A 171 -23.39 -5.58 -3.21
C GLU A 171 -23.34 -4.09 -3.58
N TYR A 172 -22.67 -3.75 -4.68
CA TYR A 172 -22.53 -2.35 -5.13
C TYR A 172 -23.85 -1.78 -5.64
N GLN A 173 -24.73 -2.60 -6.22
CA GLN A 173 -26.08 -2.20 -6.57
C GLN A 173 -26.89 -1.84 -5.32
N ALA A 174 -26.83 -2.67 -4.27
CA ALA A 174 -27.49 -2.38 -2.99
C ALA A 174 -26.93 -1.13 -2.30
N ALA A 175 -25.64 -0.85 -2.46
CA ALA A 175 -25.00 0.38 -1.97
C ALA A 175 -25.29 1.61 -2.85
N THR A 176 -26.03 1.45 -3.95
CA THR A 176 -26.28 2.50 -4.96
C THR A 176 -24.97 3.13 -5.44
N ALA A 177 -24.02 2.28 -5.85
CA ALA A 177 -22.77 2.71 -6.46
C ALA A 177 -23.02 3.31 -7.85
N PRO A 178 -22.28 4.36 -8.24
CA PRO A 178 -22.40 5.01 -9.56
C PRO A 178 -21.76 4.16 -10.66
N PHE A 179 -22.54 3.24 -11.23
CA PHE A 179 -22.08 2.44 -12.37
C PHE A 179 -21.93 3.32 -13.63
N HIS A 180 -20.72 3.33 -14.19
CA HIS A 180 -20.44 3.81 -15.54
C HIS A 180 -20.86 2.76 -16.58
N GLN A 181 -20.60 1.49 -16.25
CA GLN A 181 -20.98 0.34 -17.04
C GLN A 181 -21.52 -0.75 -16.11
N THR A 182 -22.71 -1.27 -16.41
CA THR A 182 -23.28 -2.40 -15.67
C THR A 182 -22.59 -3.71 -16.02
N LEU A 183 -22.82 -4.76 -15.20
CA LEU A 183 -22.22 -6.06 -15.41
C LEU A 183 -22.56 -6.62 -16.80
N ARG A 184 -21.53 -6.81 -17.63
CA ARG A 184 -21.64 -7.45 -18.95
C ARG A 184 -20.56 -8.50 -19.14
N THR A 185 -20.71 -9.29 -20.21
CA THR A 185 -19.70 -10.22 -20.69
C THR A 185 -19.02 -9.58 -21.90
N GLU A 186 -17.70 -9.46 -21.86
CA GLU A 186 -16.91 -8.91 -22.95
C GLU A 186 -16.74 -9.95 -24.08
N PRO A 187 -16.41 -9.53 -25.32
CA PRO A 187 -16.23 -10.46 -26.45
C PRO A 187 -15.20 -11.57 -26.21
N TRP A 188 -14.23 -11.34 -25.33
CA TRP A 188 -13.21 -12.30 -24.92
C TRP A 188 -13.61 -13.14 -23.67
N GLY A 189 -14.86 -13.09 -23.24
CA GLY A 189 -15.43 -13.96 -22.20
C GLY A 189 -15.28 -13.47 -20.76
N ALA A 190 -14.44 -12.47 -20.49
CA ALA A 190 -14.35 -11.86 -19.16
C ALA A 190 -15.66 -11.16 -18.80
N ARG A 191 -16.08 -11.22 -17.53
CA ARG A 191 -17.20 -10.43 -17.03
C ARG A 191 -16.67 -9.19 -16.37
N THR A 192 -17.26 -8.03 -16.67
CA THR A 192 -16.78 -6.74 -16.21
C THR A 192 -17.93 -5.82 -15.81
N PHE A 193 -17.68 -4.94 -14.84
CA PHE A 193 -18.47 -3.73 -14.60
C PHE A 193 -17.54 -2.58 -14.21
N ILE A 194 -17.98 -1.34 -14.39
CA ILE A 194 -17.16 -0.15 -14.14
C ILE A 194 -17.92 0.80 -13.22
N VAL A 195 -17.25 1.27 -12.17
CA VAL A 195 -17.74 2.31 -11.25
C VAL A 195 -16.98 3.60 -11.52
N LYS A 196 -17.70 4.73 -11.49
CA LYS A 196 -17.12 6.08 -11.59
C LYS A 196 -17.09 6.72 -10.20
N ASP A 197 -15.91 7.08 -9.71
CA ASP A 197 -15.80 7.79 -8.43
C ASP A 197 -16.23 9.28 -8.55
N PRO A 198 -16.32 10.03 -7.44
CA PRO A 198 -16.76 11.43 -7.46
C PRO A 198 -15.94 12.36 -8.35
N ASP A 199 -14.65 12.06 -8.54
CA ASP A 199 -13.71 12.84 -9.36
C ASP A 199 -13.57 12.30 -10.78
N GLY A 200 -14.35 11.28 -11.13
CA GLY A 200 -14.46 10.73 -12.46
C GLY A 200 -13.48 9.60 -12.78
N ASN A 201 -12.74 9.08 -11.79
CA ASN A 201 -11.89 7.91 -12.00
C ASN A 201 -12.79 6.70 -12.31
N LEU A 202 -12.44 5.96 -13.37
CA LEU A 202 -13.13 4.73 -13.75
C LEU A 202 -12.39 3.52 -13.19
N ILE A 203 -13.07 2.73 -12.34
CA ILE A 203 -12.54 1.52 -11.73
C ILE A 203 -13.27 0.33 -12.35
N CYS A 204 -12.53 -0.46 -13.12
CA CYS A 204 -13.01 -1.70 -13.69
C CYS A 204 -12.88 -2.85 -12.69
N PHE A 205 -13.94 -3.63 -12.52
CA PHE A 205 -13.92 -4.89 -11.81
C PHE A 205 -14.11 -6.00 -12.82
N ALA A 206 -13.18 -6.95 -12.86
CA ALA A 206 -13.15 -7.98 -13.88
C ALA A 206 -12.94 -9.36 -13.26
N THR A 207 -13.55 -10.40 -13.82
CA THR A 207 -13.12 -11.77 -13.52
C THR A 207 -11.68 -11.97 -13.97
N SER A 208 -10.92 -12.82 -13.30
CA SER A 208 -9.65 -13.30 -13.85
C SER A 208 -9.92 -13.88 -15.24
N ALA A 209 -9.05 -13.57 -16.20
CA ALA A 209 -9.04 -14.31 -17.46
C ALA A 209 -8.62 -15.75 -17.09
N GLY A 210 -9.54 -16.70 -17.30
CA GLY A 210 -9.24 -18.13 -17.19
C GLY A 210 -8.33 -18.61 -18.30
#